data_AF-A0AB36SSU8-F1
#
_entry.id   AF-A0AB36SSU8-F1
#
_cell.length_a   1.000
_cell.length_b   1.000
_cell.length_c   1.000
_cell.angle_alpha   90.00
_cell.angle_beta   90.00
_cell.angle_gamma   90.00
#
_symmetry.space_group_name_H-M   'P 1'
#
loop_
_entity.id
_entity.type
_entity.pdbx_description
1 polymer ?
#
loop_
_entity_poly.entity_id
_entity_poly.type
_entity_poly.pdbx_seq_one_letter_code
_entity_poly.pdbx_strand_id
1 'polypeptide(L)'
;MKEYYFQTVERVERFFVYKNQDEYKEHRKKMERFGFEVKRNMGIKERVDDRQNLHDLYGNIEVFESTDLMGVKGMYFYRVGYYKEQLIEKMETV
;
A
#
# COMPACT_ATOMS: atom_id res chain seq x y z
N MET A 1 -2.39 33.43 -17.66
CA MET A 1 -1.49 32.45 -17.02
C MET A 1 -2.39 31.56 -16.19
N LYS A 2 -2.51 30.27 -16.48
CA LYS A 2 -3.42 29.39 -15.73
C LYS A 2 -2.77 29.03 -14.40
N GLU A 3 -3.33 29.52 -13.30
CA GLU A 3 -2.87 29.18 -11.96
C GLU A 3 -3.35 27.77 -11.59
N TYR A 4 -2.40 26.85 -11.48
CA TYR A 4 -2.66 25.50 -10.96
C TYR A 4 -2.39 25.52 -9.45
N TYR A 5 -3.44 25.37 -8.64
CA TYR A 5 -3.29 25.12 -7.20
C TYR A 5 -3.47 23.63 -6.93
N PHE A 6 -2.57 23.05 -6.13
CA PHE A 6 -2.69 21.68 -5.65
C PHE A 6 -3.79 21.61 -4.59
N GLN A 7 -5.00 21.23 -4.99
CA GLN A 7 -6.06 20.89 -4.04
C GLN A 7 -6.37 19.40 -4.16
N THR A 8 -5.94 18.60 -3.18
CA THR A 8 -6.30 17.19 -3.07
C THR A 8 -7.78 17.10 -2.72
N VAL A 9 -8.62 16.71 -3.69
CA VAL A 9 -10.09 16.66 -3.51
C VAL A 9 -10.53 15.33 -2.90
N GLU A 10 -9.89 14.23 -3.27
CA GLU A 10 -10.19 12.90 -2.75
C GLU A 10 -8.91 12.08 -2.63
N ARG A 11 -8.70 11.48 -1.45
CA ARG A 11 -7.64 10.51 -1.19
C ARG A 11 -8.28 9.16 -0.92
N VAL A 12 -8.15 8.25 -1.89
CA VAL A 12 -8.65 6.88 -1.73
C VAL A 12 -7.50 6.01 -1.26
N GLU A 13 -7.55 5.56 -0.01
CA GLU A 13 -6.58 4.61 0.55
C GLU A 13 -7.09 3.17 0.46
N ARG A 14 -6.25 2.26 -0.04
CA ARG A 14 -6.57 0.83 -0.10
C ARG A 14 -5.40 0.00 0.42
N PHE A 15 -5.72 -0.96 1.27
CA PHE A 15 -4.75 -1.89 1.83
C PHE A 15 -4.92 -3.26 1.21
N PHE A 16 -3.81 -3.87 0.81
CA PHE A 16 -3.78 -5.23 0.28
C PHE A 16 -2.73 -6.04 1.02
N VAL A 17 -3.07 -7.29 1.29
CA VAL A 17 -2.17 -8.34 1.79
C VAL A 17 -1.89 -9.28 0.62
N TYR A 18 -0.63 -9.68 0.45
CA TYR A 18 -0.18 -10.51 -0.67
C TYR A 18 0.34 -11.84 -0.16
N LYS A 19 0.06 -12.90 -0.92
CA LYS A 19 0.56 -14.24 -0.60
C LYS A 19 2.05 -14.36 -0.80
N ASN A 20 2.62 -13.61 -1.74
CA ASN A 20 4.05 -13.62 -1.99
C ASN A 20 4.51 -12.32 -2.65
N GLN A 21 5.82 -12.18 -2.79
CA GLN A 21 6.42 -11.00 -3.40
C GLN A 21 6.01 -10.84 -4.88
N ASP A 22 5.77 -11.92 -5.59
CA ASP A 22 5.47 -11.89 -7.03
C ASP A 22 4.04 -11.41 -7.29
N GLU A 23 3.06 -11.86 -6.50
CA GLU A 23 1.69 -11.35 -6.50
C GLU A 23 1.66 -9.85 -6.21
N TYR A 24 2.49 -9.39 -5.25
CA TYR A 24 2.69 -7.96 -5.00
C TYR A 24 3.19 -7.23 -6.25
N LYS A 25 4.25 -7.73 -6.90
CA LYS A 25 4.83 -7.07 -8.10
C LYS A 25 3.81 -6.98 -9.23
N GLU A 26 3.03 -8.04 -9.46
CA GLU A 26 1.97 -8.06 -10.47
C GLU A 26 0.87 -7.07 -10.16
N HIS A 27 0.35 -7.10 -8.93
CA HIS A 27 -0.74 -6.22 -8.53
C HIS A 27 -0.29 -4.75 -8.50
N ARG A 28 0.94 -4.47 -8.09
CA ARG A 28 1.51 -3.11 -8.11
C ARG A 28 1.44 -2.49 -9.50
N LYS A 29 1.85 -3.20 -10.55
CA LYS A 29 1.78 -2.69 -11.93
C LYS A 29 0.34 -2.34 -12.34
N LYS A 30 -0.62 -3.17 -11.90
CA LYS A 30 -2.05 -2.91 -12.14
C LYS A 30 -2.51 -1.65 -11.40
N MET A 31 -2.15 -1.49 -10.13
CA MET A 31 -2.51 -0.32 -9.33
C MET A 31 -1.90 0.98 -9.87
N GLU A 32 -0.61 0.96 -10.23
CA GLU A 32 0.09 2.09 -10.88
C GLU A 32 -0.61 2.50 -12.19
N ARG A 33 -1.07 1.53 -13.00
CA ARG A 33 -1.85 1.80 -14.22
C ARG A 33 -3.18 2.53 -13.95
N PHE A 34 -3.80 2.32 -12.78
CA PHE A 34 -5.02 3.02 -12.38
C PHE A 34 -4.77 4.37 -11.71
N GLY A 35 -3.50 4.81 -11.65
CA GLY A 35 -3.09 6.07 -11.01
C GLY A 35 -2.98 5.96 -9.50
N PHE A 36 -2.86 4.75 -8.95
CA PHE A 36 -2.53 4.56 -7.54
C PHE A 36 -1.02 4.53 -7.36
N GLU A 37 -0.53 5.26 -6.36
CA GLU A 37 0.87 5.28 -5.97
C GLU A 37 1.05 4.48 -4.68
N VAL A 38 2.20 3.79 -4.59
CA VAL A 38 2.61 3.10 -3.36
C VAL A 38 3.10 4.14 -2.37
N LYS A 39 2.50 4.19 -1.18
CA LYS A 39 3.05 5.04 -0.12
C LYS A 39 4.39 4.47 0.32
N ARG A 40 5.46 5.27 0.25
CA ARG A 40 6.87 4.89 0.55
C ARG A 40 7.07 4.16 1.89
N ASN A 41 6.12 4.24 2.82
CA ASN A 41 6.11 3.46 4.04
C ASN A 41 4.71 2.95 4.29
N MET A 42 4.47 1.67 4.01
CA MET A 42 3.61 0.84 4.86
C MET A 42 3.86 -0.63 4.54
N GLY A 43 5.13 -1.04 4.58
CA GLY A 43 5.44 -2.40 5.02
C GLY A 43 5.10 -2.46 6.50
N ILE A 44 3.82 -2.65 6.83
CA ILE A 44 3.44 -3.01 8.19
C ILE A 44 3.95 -4.43 8.35
N LYS A 45 5.20 -4.46 8.81
CA LYS A 45 5.88 -5.57 9.42
C LYS A 45 5.16 -5.86 10.74
N GLU A 46 3.93 -6.35 10.65
CA GLU A 46 3.26 -6.95 11.81
C GLU A 46 4.05 -8.21 12.12
N ARG A 47 4.67 -8.21 13.30
CA ARG A 47 5.40 -9.36 13.80
C ARG A 47 4.43 -10.52 13.87
N VAL A 48 4.74 -11.58 13.12
CA VAL A 48 3.92 -12.79 13.10
C VAL A 48 4.22 -13.60 14.36
N ASP A 49 3.55 -13.24 15.45
CA ASP A 49 3.58 -14.03 16.68
C ASP A 49 2.59 -15.22 16.60
N ASP A 50 1.56 -15.14 15.74
CA ASP A 50 0.57 -16.19 15.51
C ASP A 50 0.37 -16.45 14.00
N ARG A 51 1.06 -17.49 13.50
CA ARG A 51 0.94 -17.92 12.10
C ARG A 51 -0.42 -18.57 11.78
N GLN A 52 -1.11 -19.16 12.76
CA GLN A 52 -2.38 -19.83 12.53
C GLN A 52 -3.47 -18.79 12.29
N ASN A 53 -3.57 -17.78 13.14
CA ASN A 53 -4.52 -16.67 12.95
C ASN A 53 -4.28 -15.94 11.63
N LEU A 54 -3.01 -15.73 11.25
CA LEU A 54 -2.64 -15.14 9.98
C LEU A 54 -3.13 -15.99 8.79
N HIS A 55 -2.97 -17.31 8.89
CA HIS A 55 -3.46 -18.26 7.90
C HIS A 55 -4.99 -18.30 7.82
N ASP A 56 -5.67 -18.23 8.95
CA ASP A 56 -7.14 -18.24 9.01
C ASP A 56 -7.74 -16.96 8.40
N LEU A 57 -7.08 -15.81 8.58
CA LEU A 57 -7.54 -14.51 8.06
C LEU A 57 -7.23 -14.31 6.57
N TYR A 58 -6.04 -14.71 6.11
CA TYR A 58 -5.53 -14.34 4.79
C TYR A 58 -5.13 -15.55 3.91
N GLY A 59 -5.26 -16.76 4.43
CA GLY A 59 -4.89 -18.01 3.76
C GLY A 59 -3.37 -18.27 3.76
N ASN A 60 -2.90 -19.01 2.76
CA ASN A 60 -1.47 -19.29 2.62
C ASN A 60 -0.72 -18.03 2.13
N ILE A 61 -0.15 -17.28 3.09
CA ILE A 61 0.73 -16.15 2.83
C ILE A 61 2.18 -16.46 3.25
N GLU A 62 3.12 -16.08 2.40
CA GLU A 62 4.55 -16.18 2.64
C GLU A 62 4.96 -15.21 3.74
N VAL A 63 5.69 -15.75 4.71
CA VAL A 63 6.29 -15.01 5.79
C VAL A 63 7.81 -15.08 5.67
N PHE A 64 8.48 -13.96 5.89
CA PHE A 64 9.94 -13.86 5.79
C PHE A 64 10.53 -13.21 7.03
N GLU A 65 11.77 -13.57 7.36
CA GLU A 65 12.50 -12.92 8.45
C GLU A 65 13.00 -11.55 8.01
N SER A 66 12.83 -10.54 8.87
CA SER A 66 13.36 -9.21 8.64
C SER A 66 13.64 -8.50 9.96
N THR A 67 14.12 -7.26 9.86
CA THR A 67 14.23 -6.34 10.99
C THR A 67 13.24 -5.20 10.77
N ASP A 68 12.42 -4.86 11.76
CA ASP A 68 11.52 -3.71 11.66
C ASP A 68 12.26 -2.36 11.72
N LEU A 69 11.51 -1.26 11.66
CA LEU A 69 12.05 0.10 11.73
C LEU A 69 12.68 0.44 13.09
N MET A 70 12.37 -0.34 14.14
CA MET A 70 12.91 -0.20 15.48
C MET A 70 14.13 -1.11 15.72
N GLY A 71 14.58 -1.85 14.70
CA GLY A 71 15.72 -2.76 14.83
C GLY A 71 15.36 -4.15 15.38
N VAL A 72 14.07 -4.48 15.51
CA VAL A 72 13.61 -5.75 16.06
C VAL A 72 13.50 -6.81 14.98
N LYS A 73 14.22 -7.93 15.17
CA LYS A 73 14.11 -9.10 14.30
C LYS A 73 12.79 -9.82 14.53
N GLY A 74 12.13 -10.21 13.45
CA GLY A 74 10.86 -10.91 13.49
C GLY A 74 10.48 -11.50 12.14
N MET A 75 9.33 -12.17 12.13
CA MET A 75 8.72 -12.68 10.91
C MET A 75 7.64 -11.73 10.42
N TYR A 76 7.57 -11.54 9.11
CA TYR A 76 6.73 -10.51 8.48
C TYR A 76 6.12 -10.99 7.18
N PHE A 77 5.04 -10.33 6.73
CA PHE A 77 4.36 -10.59 5.47
C PHE A 77 4.21 -9.30 4.64
N TYR A 78 3.79 -9.44 3.39
CA TYR A 78 3.61 -8.32 2.48
C TYR A 78 2.22 -7.68 2.64
N ARG A 79 2.20 -6.49 3.25
CA ARG A 79 1.04 -5.60 3.26
C ARG A 79 1.42 -4.28 2.62
N VAL A 80 0.58 -3.73 1.75
CA VAL A 80 0.85 -2.45 1.06
C VAL A 80 -0.39 -1.58 1.03
N GLY A 81 -0.20 -0.30 1.38
CA GLY A 81 -1.18 0.76 1.20
C GLY A 81 -0.96 1.51 -0.11
N TYR A 82 -2.02 1.66 -0.89
CA TYR A 82 -2.06 2.46 -2.11
C TYR A 82 -2.90 3.71 -1.89
N TYR A 83 -2.46 4.83 -2.43
CA TYR A 83 -3.26 6.05 -2.48
C TYR A 83 -3.43 6.51 -3.93
N LYS A 84 -4.58 7.09 -4.22
CA LYS A 84 -4.80 7.83 -5.46
C LYS A 84 -5.25 9.23 -5.07
N GLU A 85 -4.56 10.23 -5.62
CA GLU A 85 -4.92 11.63 -5.49
C GLU A 85 -5.43 12.13 -6.84
N GLN A 86 -6.54 12.86 -6.83
CA GLN A 86 -7.08 13.50 -8.02
C GLN A 86 -6.88 15.02 -7.93
N LEU A 87 -6.26 15.58 -8.97
CA LEU A 87 -6.09 17.01 -9.19
C LEU A 87 -7.22 17.50 -10.09
N ILE A 88 -7.85 18.62 -9.73
CA ILE A 88 -8.90 19.25 -10.55
C ILE A 88 -8.44 20.66 -10.94
N GLU A 89 -8.53 20.99 -12.23
CA GLU A 89 -8.33 22.36 -12.73
C GLU A 89 -9.51 23.22 -12.29
N LYS A 90 -9.24 24.33 -11.58
CA LYS A 90 -10.29 25.27 -11.17
C LYS A 90 -10.82 25.96 -12.44
N MET A 91 -12.06 25.64 -12.83
CA MET A 91 -12.76 26.44 -13.84
C MET A 91 -13.13 27.78 -13.20
N GLU A 92 -12.66 28.89 -13.78
CA GLU A 92 -13.17 30.22 -13.46
C GLU A 92 -14.66 30.25 -13.79
N THR A 93 -15.50 30.25 -12.77
CA THR A 93 -16.91 30.65 -12.92
C THR A 93 -16.94 32.13 -13.29
N VAL A 94 -17.49 32.40 -14.47
CA VAL A 94 -17.80 33.71 -15.05
C VAL A 94 -18.54 34.61 -14.05
#